data_AF-A0A2V2S1N2-F1
#
_entry.id   AF-A0A2V2S1N2-F1
#
_cell.length_a   1.000
_cell.length_b   1.000
_cell.length_c   1.000
_cell.angle_alpha   90.00
_cell.angle_beta   90.00
_cell.angle_gamma   90.00
#
_symmetry.space_group_name_H-M   'P 1'
#
loop_
_entity.id
_entity.type
_entity.pdbx_description
1 polymer ?
#
loop_
_entity_poly.entity_id
_entity_poly.type
_entity_poly.pdbx_seq_one_letter_code
_entity_poly.pdbx_strand_id
1 'polypeptide(L)'
;MKMRCECGEIISDNTDYLPYKAFLIADEDWFGVADAIDEITSEVASGRTTILAAETAVRVVLNKKSRTMYQCSKCGRLLVADWQHNRHIYAPISDADSRQILRGHDKVS
;
A
#
# COMPACT_ATOMS: atom_id res chain seq x y z
N MET A 1 2.21 14.88 2.40
CA MET A 1 1.13 15.17 1.44
C MET A 1 -0.20 15.36 2.17
N LYS A 2 -1.11 16.20 1.68
CA LYS A 2 -2.49 16.31 2.20
C LYS A 2 -3.47 16.17 1.05
N MET A 3 -4.55 15.41 1.27
CA MET A 3 -5.58 15.14 0.27
C MET A 3 -6.93 15.49 0.87
N ARG A 4 -7.80 16.15 0.08
CA ARG A 4 -9.17 16.46 0.51
C ARG A 4 -10.11 15.37 0.00
N CYS A 5 -10.87 14.77 0.90
CA CYS A 5 -11.99 13.90 0.55
C CYS A 5 -13.21 14.75 0.16
N GLU A 6 -14.11 14.21 -0.66
CA GLU A 6 -15.36 14.88 -1.07
C GLU A 6 -16.27 15.23 0.10
N CYS A 7 -16.19 14.51 1.23
CA CYS A 7 -16.92 14.84 2.45
C CYS A 7 -16.33 16.03 3.24
N GLY A 8 -15.26 16.64 2.71
CA GLY A 8 -14.54 17.77 3.31
C GLY A 8 -13.38 17.39 4.23
N GLU A 9 -13.27 16.12 4.63
CA GLU A 9 -12.20 15.64 5.51
C GLU A 9 -10.82 15.75 4.86
N ILE A 10 -9.79 16.08 5.65
CA ILE A 10 -8.40 16.13 5.19
C ILE A 10 -7.71 14.84 5.59
N ILE A 11 -7.29 14.07 4.58
CA ILE A 11 -6.46 12.88 4.75
C ILE A 11 -5.00 13.32 4.66
N SER A 12 -4.25 13.13 5.75
CA SER A 12 -2.82 13.45 5.82
C SER A 12 -1.97 12.22 5.46
N ASP A 13 -0.90 12.43 4.71
CA ASP A 13 0.12 11.42 4.47
C ASP A 13 1.48 12.04 4.80
N ASN A 14 1.85 12.00 6.08
CA ASN A 14 3.02 12.69 6.64
C ASN A 14 4.00 11.76 7.37
N THR A 15 3.59 10.53 7.67
CA THR A 15 4.40 9.53 8.39
C THR A 15 4.11 8.14 7.84
N ASP A 16 4.93 7.17 8.22
CA ASP A 16 4.66 5.76 7.99
C ASP A 16 3.62 5.21 8.98
N TYR A 17 3.17 3.97 8.75
CA TYR A 17 2.26 3.22 9.62
C TYR A 17 0.89 3.88 9.84
N LEU A 18 0.40 4.63 8.86
CA LEU A 18 -0.91 5.26 8.92
C LEU A 18 -2.01 4.19 8.82
N PRO A 19 -2.94 4.10 9.80
CA PRO A 19 -3.95 3.02 9.88
C PRO A 19 -5.05 3.12 8.79
N TYR A 20 -4.99 4.15 7.97
CA TYR A 20 -5.91 4.42 6.87
C TYR A 20 -5.20 4.47 5.52
N LYS A 21 -3.93 4.05 5.45
CA LYS A 21 -3.13 3.97 4.22
C LYS A 21 -2.77 2.51 3.96
N ALA A 22 -2.88 2.09 2.70
CA ALA A 22 -2.43 0.78 2.26
C ALA A 22 -1.76 0.86 0.88
N PHE A 23 -1.07 -0.22 0.52
CA PHE A 23 -0.47 -0.42 -0.79
C PHE A 23 -1.27 -1.51 -1.53
N LEU A 24 -1.75 -1.17 -2.72
CA LEU A 24 -2.49 -2.05 -3.62
C LEU A 24 -1.53 -2.75 -4.58
N ILE A 25 -1.39 -4.06 -4.44
CA ILE A 25 -0.81 -4.93 -5.48
C ILE A 25 -1.99 -5.65 -6.14
N ALA A 26 -2.07 -5.59 -7.47
CA ALA A 26 -3.11 -6.32 -8.18
C ALA A 26 -2.81 -7.83 -8.13
N ASP A 27 -3.84 -8.66 -8.17
CA ASP A 27 -3.68 -10.13 -8.15
C ASP A 27 -2.76 -10.61 -9.29
N GLU A 28 -2.90 -10.04 -10.49
CA GLU A 28 -2.05 -10.31 -11.65
C GLU A 28 -0.55 -10.03 -11.43
N ASP A 29 -0.22 -9.13 -10.48
CA ASP A 29 1.15 -8.78 -10.13
C ASP A 29 1.66 -9.54 -8.89
N TRP A 30 0.76 -10.16 -8.11
CA TRP A 30 1.05 -10.66 -6.76
C TRP A 30 2.16 -11.70 -6.75
N PHE A 31 2.02 -12.75 -7.57
CA PHE A 31 3.03 -13.81 -7.64
C PHE A 31 4.34 -13.32 -8.27
N GLY A 32 4.27 -12.41 -9.24
CA GLY A 32 5.49 -11.81 -9.81
C GLY A 32 6.30 -10.98 -8.81
N VAL A 33 5.64 -10.38 -7.80
CA VAL A 33 6.34 -9.74 -6.67
C VAL A 33 7.01 -10.78 -5.78
N ALA A 34 6.31 -11.87 -5.45
CA ALA A 34 6.85 -12.94 -4.61
C ALA A 34 8.08 -13.59 -5.25
N ASP A 35 7.98 -13.98 -6.53
CA ASP A 35 9.07 -14.59 -7.28
C ASP A 35 10.31 -13.70 -7.34
N ALA A 36 10.12 -12.38 -7.53
CA ALA A 36 11.23 -11.43 -7.54
C ALA A 36 11.94 -11.32 -6.18
N ILE A 37 11.20 -11.45 -5.07
CA ILE A 37 11.76 -11.45 -3.72
C ILE A 37 12.52 -12.77 -3.46
N ASP A 38 12.00 -13.90 -3.94
CA ASP A 38 12.66 -15.21 -3.83
C ASP A 38 13.99 -15.24 -4.61
N GLU A 39 14.03 -14.62 -5.80
CA GLU A 39 15.25 -14.46 -6.57
C GLU A 39 16.29 -13.63 -5.81
N ILE A 40 15.89 -12.46 -5.27
CA ILE A 40 16.77 -11.63 -4.44
C ILE A 40 17.31 -12.41 -3.24
N THR A 41 16.46 -13.20 -2.58
CA THR A 41 16.84 -14.04 -1.45
C THR A 41 17.87 -15.09 -1.85
N SER A 42 17.72 -15.69 -3.03
CA SER A 42 18.67 -16.65 -3.60
C SER A 42 20.01 -16.00 -3.98
N GLU A 43 20.01 -14.75 -4.47
CA GLU A 43 21.24 -13.99 -4.72
C GLU A 43 22.02 -13.72 -3.42
N VAL A 44 21.32 -13.40 -2.31
CA VAL A 44 21.94 -13.23 -0.99
C VAL A 44 22.52 -14.56 -0.50
N ALA A 45 21.75 -15.64 -0.57
CA ALA A 45 22.18 -16.96 -0.10
C ALA A 45 23.39 -17.51 -0.88
N SER A 46 23.50 -17.18 -2.16
CA SER A 46 24.64 -17.56 -3.01
C SER A 46 25.84 -16.60 -2.93
N GLY A 47 25.76 -15.54 -2.12
CA GLY A 47 26.83 -14.55 -1.97
C GLY A 47 27.04 -13.65 -3.20
N ARG A 48 26.09 -13.62 -4.14
CA ARG A 48 26.14 -12.80 -5.36
C ARG A 48 25.74 -11.35 -5.13
N THR A 49 25.06 -11.06 -4.03
CA THR A 49 24.71 -9.70 -3.62
C THR A 49 24.93 -9.49 -2.13
N THR A 50 24.98 -8.22 -1.70
CA THR A 50 25.04 -7.85 -0.28
C THR A 50 23.64 -7.71 0.29
N ILE A 51 23.51 -7.85 1.62
CA ILE A 51 22.23 -7.63 2.32
C ILE A 51 21.67 -6.24 2.03
N LEU A 52 22.52 -5.20 2.09
CA LEU A 52 22.08 -3.81 1.85
C LEU A 52 21.55 -3.61 0.42
N ALA A 53 22.19 -4.22 -0.57
CA ALA A 53 21.72 -4.18 -1.96
C ALA A 53 20.39 -4.94 -2.11
N ALA A 54 20.24 -6.09 -1.46
CA ALA A 54 19.01 -6.86 -1.46
C ALA A 54 17.83 -6.11 -0.79
N GLU A 55 18.04 -5.47 0.36
CA GLU A 55 17.02 -4.64 1.02
C GLU A 55 16.52 -3.51 0.11
N THR A 56 17.45 -2.89 -0.62
CA THR A 56 17.11 -1.85 -1.60
C THR A 56 16.30 -2.45 -2.76
N ALA A 57 16.71 -3.60 -3.29
CA ALA A 57 16.02 -4.28 -4.38
C ALA A 57 14.59 -4.68 -4.01
N VAL A 58 14.37 -5.23 -2.80
CA VAL A 58 13.03 -5.57 -2.29
C VAL A 58 12.12 -4.34 -2.25
N ARG A 59 12.62 -3.21 -1.73
CA ARG A 59 11.85 -1.95 -1.71
C ARG A 59 11.49 -1.47 -3.11
N VAL A 60 12.41 -1.61 -4.07
CA VAL A 60 12.15 -1.27 -5.48
C VAL A 60 11.04 -2.14 -6.07
N VAL A 61 11.09 -3.46 -5.85
CA VAL A 61 10.05 -4.40 -6.33
C VAL A 61 8.68 -4.01 -5.76
N LEU A 62 8.59 -3.85 -4.43
CA LEU A 62 7.33 -3.48 -3.76
C LEU A 62 6.78 -2.14 -4.26
N ASN A 63 7.63 -1.11 -4.37
CA ASN A 63 7.19 0.22 -4.82
C ASN A 63 6.78 0.23 -6.30
N LYS A 64 7.44 -0.57 -7.16
CA LYS A 64 7.14 -0.63 -8.59
C LYS A 64 5.81 -1.33 -8.88
N LYS A 65 5.43 -2.28 -8.04
CA LYS A 65 4.23 -3.11 -8.21
C LYS A 65 3.06 -2.72 -7.33
N SER A 66 3.21 -1.69 -6.50
CA SER A 66 2.14 -1.19 -5.65
C SER A 66 1.67 0.21 -6.01
N ARG A 67 0.41 0.49 -5.68
CA ARG A 67 -0.20 1.82 -5.75
C ARG A 67 -0.71 2.21 -4.37
N THR A 68 -0.73 3.50 -4.06
CA THR A 68 -1.24 3.94 -2.77
C THR A 68 -2.77 3.96 -2.76
N MET A 69 -3.35 3.59 -1.63
CA MET A 69 -4.76 3.80 -1.33
C MET A 69 -4.93 4.38 0.07
N TYR A 70 -5.99 5.17 0.23
CA TYR A 70 -6.34 5.81 1.50
C TYR A 70 -7.81 5.64 1.81
N GLN A 71 -8.17 5.48 3.08
CA GLN A 71 -9.55 5.45 3.53
C GLN A 71 -9.88 6.70 4.34
N CYS A 72 -10.97 7.38 3.99
CA CYS A 72 -11.46 8.48 4.80
C CYS A 72 -12.04 7.94 6.11
N SER A 73 -11.47 8.30 7.25
CA SER A 73 -11.97 7.91 8.58
C SER A 73 -13.37 8.43 8.89
N LYS A 74 -13.76 9.55 8.27
CA LYS A 74 -15.08 10.18 8.48
C LYS A 74 -16.20 9.51 7.68
N CYS A 75 -16.00 9.28 6.39
CA CYS A 75 -17.06 8.82 5.48
C CYS A 75 -16.81 7.46 4.83
N GLY A 76 -15.70 6.79 5.14
CA GLY A 76 -15.37 5.46 4.63
C GLY A 76 -14.92 5.40 3.17
N ARG A 77 -15.05 6.48 2.38
CA ARG A 77 -14.60 6.53 0.97
C ARG A 77 -13.15 6.09 0.84
N LEU A 78 -12.88 5.25 -0.16
CA LEU A 78 -11.55 4.84 -0.56
C LEU A 78 -11.06 5.75 -1.69
N LEU A 79 -9.87 6.32 -1.51
CA LEU A 79 -9.13 7.05 -2.53
C LEU A 79 -8.03 6.12 -3.03
N VAL A 80 -8.16 5.60 -4.23
CA VAL A 80 -7.23 4.61 -4.81
C VAL A 80 -6.47 5.26 -5.96
N ALA A 81 -5.14 5.21 -5.93
CA ALA A 81 -4.32 5.69 -7.04
C ALA A 81 -4.32 4.66 -8.18
N ASP A 82 -4.41 5.14 -9.43
CA ASP A 82 -4.05 4.35 -10.61
C ASP A 82 -2.54 4.45 -10.91
N TRP A 83 -2.11 3.83 -12.01
CA TRP A 83 -0.71 3.84 -12.46
C TRP A 83 -0.23 5.19 -12.99
N GLN A 84 -1.15 6.10 -13.31
CA GLN A 84 -0.85 7.47 -13.72
C GLN A 84 -0.89 8.43 -12.53
N HIS A 85 -1.00 7.91 -11.31
CA HIS A 85 -1.15 8.67 -10.07
C HIS A 85 -2.43 9.51 -9.98
N ASN A 86 -3.43 9.26 -10.84
CA ASN A 86 -4.76 9.83 -10.65
C ASN A 86 -5.45 9.10 -9.50
N ARG A 87 -6.25 9.83 -8.72
CA ARG A 87 -7.00 9.25 -7.60
C ARG A 87 -8.45 9.03 -8.00
N HIS A 88 -8.89 7.79 -7.85
CA HIS A 88 -10.27 7.35 -8.04
C HIS A 88 -10.94 7.20 -6.67
N ILE A 89 -12.23 7.56 -6.60
CA ILE A 89 -13.00 7.55 -5.35
C ILE A 89 -14.06 6.46 -5.41
N TYR A 90 -14.04 5.56 -4.44
CA TYR A 90 -15.05 4.52 -4.23
C TYR A 90 -15.79 4.80 -2.91
N ALA A 91 -17.12 4.80 -2.95
CA ALA A 91 -17.94 5.12 -1.80
C ALA A 91 -18.57 3.85 -1.18
N PRO A 92 -18.66 3.77 0.16
CA PRO A 92 -19.51 2.78 0.80
C PRO A 92 -20.98 2.98 0.37
N ILE A 93 -21.75 1.89 0.38
CA ILE A 93 -23.17 1.91 0.04
C ILE A 93 -23.99 2.43 1.23
N SER A 94 -23.56 2.11 2.47
CA SER A 94 -24.29 2.49 3.69
C SER A 94 -23.35 2.82 4.85
N ASP A 95 -23.91 3.42 5.90
CA ASP A 95 -23.18 3.70 7.15
C ASP A 95 -22.77 2.44 7.94
N ALA A 96 -23.32 1.28 7.60
CA ALA A 96 -22.90 0.00 8.17
C ALA A 96 -21.57 -0.49 7.59
N ASP A 97 -21.13 0.03 6.43
CA ASP A 97 -19.88 -0.38 5.81
C ASP A 97 -18.67 0.11 6.62
N SER A 98 -17.64 -0.74 6.70
CA SER A 98 -16.45 -0.46 7.51
C SER A 98 -15.71 0.79 7.03
N ARG A 99 -15.37 1.66 7.97
CA ARG A 99 -14.50 2.84 7.77
C ARG A 99 -13.05 2.55 8.14
N GLN A 100 -12.70 1.27 8.34
CA GLN A 100 -11.40 0.79 8.81
C GLN A 100 -10.93 -0.46 8.05
N ILE A 101 -11.30 -0.61 6.78
CA ILE A 101 -10.90 -1.74 5.91
C ILE A 101 -9.38 -1.78 5.76
N LEU A 102 -8.72 -0.62 5.76
CA LEU A 102 -7.26 -0.53 5.59
C LEU A 102 -6.49 -0.65 6.91
N ARG A 103 -7.18 -0.80 8.04
CA ARG A 103 -6.53 -0.93 9.35
C ARG A 103 -5.86 -2.29 9.44
N GLY A 104 -4.54 -2.30 9.62
CA GLY A 104 -3.79 -3.52 9.92
C GLY A 104 -4.21 -4.14 11.26
N HIS A 105 -3.90 -5.42 11.45
CA HIS A 105 -4.09 -6.10 12.72
C HIS A 105 -3.28 -5.43 13.84
N ASP A 106 -3.79 -5.50 15.07
CA ASP A 106 -2.98 -5.13 16.24
C ASP A 106 -1.68 -5.95 16.18
N LYS A 107 -0.54 -5.29 16.39
CA LYS A 107 0.75 -5.98 16.39
C LYS A 107 0.67 -7.10 17.44
N VAL A 108 0.76 -8.35 17.00
CA VAL A 108 1.07 -9.46 17.90
C VAL A 108 2.47 -9.16 18.41
N SER A 109 2.56 -8.82 19.69
CA SER A 109 3.80 -8.61 20.44
C SER A 109 4.69 -9.83 20.38
#